data_AF-A0A6D2JF51-F1
#
_entry.id   AF-A0A6D2JF51-F1
#
_cell.length_a   1.000
_cell.length_b   1.000
_cell.length_c   1.000
_cell.angle_alpha   90.00
_cell.angle_beta   90.00
_cell.angle_gamma   90.00
#
_symmetry.space_group_name_H-M   'P 1'
#
loop_
_entity.id
_entity.type
_entity.pdbx_description
1 polymer ?
#
loop_
_entity_poly.entity_id
_entity_poly.type
_entity_poly.pdbx_seq_one_letter_code
_entity_poly.pdbx_strand_id
1 'polypeptide(L)'
;MEIDPVTNGNTDAVMTETAATITPSPPVPSSRLSQLTESLKLEHQLLRVPFEHYKKTIRANHRCFEKDVSSVVSGVGDLADNNWSKDVTVSRLTSLVSRLQGLKRKLEEGNNVENLQAQRCRARIDHLDSADVENITEWNNTKLKRILVDYMLRMSYFETASKLSESSNILDLVDIDIFREAKKVIDALKNREAASALAWCADNKTRLKKSKSKFEFQLRLQEFIELVRADTADSYKQAILYARKHLVPWGATHMKELQHVLATLAVKSTTECAKYKVLFELRQWDVLVHQFKYEFCKLYGMTMEPLLNIYLQAGLSALKTPYGFEEGCTKEDPLSQESFRKLAMPLPYSKQHHSKLVCYISKELMDTENPPQVLPNGYVYSTKALKEMAEKNGGKITCPRTGFVCNYADLVKAYIS
;
A
#
# COMPACT_ATOMS: atom_id res chain seq x y z
N MET A 1 -71.99 -22.73 52.04
CA MET A 1 -72.28 -21.29 52.19
C MET A 1 -71.31 -20.56 51.28
N GLU A 2 -71.89 -19.80 50.35
CA GLU A 2 -71.31 -18.65 49.60
C GLU A 2 -70.12 -18.94 48.67
N ILE A 3 -70.31 -19.15 47.36
CA ILE A 3 -70.62 -18.22 46.23
C ILE A 3 -69.33 -17.69 45.55
N ASP A 4 -69.17 -18.02 44.26
CA ASP A 4 -68.14 -17.56 43.30
C ASP A 4 -68.19 -16.04 43.01
N PRO A 5 -67.22 -15.46 42.25
CA PRO A 5 -67.46 -15.41 40.79
C PRO A 5 -66.24 -15.63 39.87
N VAL A 6 -66.63 -16.02 38.65
CA VAL A 6 -65.94 -16.45 37.44
C VAL A 6 -65.51 -15.27 36.54
N THR A 7 -64.51 -15.51 35.67
CA THR A 7 -64.37 -15.15 34.21
C THR A 7 -63.09 -14.36 33.89
N ASN A 8 -62.31 -14.52 32.81
CA ASN A 8 -62.38 -15.07 31.43
C ASN A 8 -60.92 -15.43 31.02
N GLY A 9 -60.53 -16.23 30.03
CA GLY A 9 -61.19 -16.91 28.91
C GLY A 9 -60.10 -17.29 27.87
N ASN A 10 -60.29 -18.45 27.23
CA ASN A 10 -59.67 -18.98 26.01
C ASN A 10 -58.16 -19.33 25.93
N THR A 11 -57.90 -20.64 26.04
CA THR A 11 -56.80 -21.35 25.38
C THR A 11 -57.23 -21.75 23.97
N ASP A 12 -56.61 -21.16 22.95
CA ASP A 12 -56.78 -21.52 21.54
C ASP A 12 -55.81 -22.63 21.10
N ALA A 13 -56.26 -23.34 20.09
CA ALA A 13 -55.81 -24.63 19.61
C ALA A 13 -54.36 -24.69 19.07
N VAL A 14 -53.75 -25.84 19.31
CA VAL A 14 -52.50 -26.30 18.70
C VAL A 14 -52.71 -26.54 17.20
N MET A 15 -52.00 -25.79 16.35
CA MET A 15 -51.76 -26.15 14.95
C MET A 15 -50.26 -26.40 14.75
N THR A 16 -49.96 -27.61 14.33
CA THR A 16 -48.64 -28.12 13.92
C THR A 16 -48.20 -27.51 12.59
N GLU A 17 -47.09 -26.77 12.58
CA GLU A 17 -46.33 -26.46 11.37
C GLU A 17 -45.11 -27.39 11.24
N THR A 18 -45.04 -28.06 10.10
CA THR A 18 -43.98 -28.97 9.68
C THR A 18 -42.64 -28.24 9.50
N ALA A 19 -41.62 -28.67 10.25
CA ALA A 19 -40.25 -28.20 10.11
C ALA A 19 -39.63 -28.65 8.78
N ALA A 20 -39.17 -27.68 7.99
CA ALA A 20 -38.42 -27.91 6.75
C ALA A 20 -37.02 -28.45 7.08
N THR A 21 -36.66 -29.55 6.43
CA THR A 21 -35.37 -30.24 6.53
C THR A 21 -34.25 -29.36 5.99
N ILE A 22 -33.40 -28.84 6.88
CA ILE A 22 -32.17 -28.14 6.50
C ILE A 22 -31.19 -29.19 5.99
N THR A 23 -30.92 -29.16 4.68
CA THR A 23 -29.81 -29.93 4.09
C THR A 23 -28.49 -29.22 4.42
N PRO A 24 -27.48 -29.91 4.96
CA PRO A 24 -26.19 -29.29 5.24
C PRO A 24 -25.48 -28.98 3.91
N SER A 25 -25.00 -27.74 3.78
CA SER A 25 -24.16 -27.30 2.68
C SER A 25 -22.89 -28.16 2.58
N PRO A 26 -22.38 -28.41 1.36
CA PRO A 26 -21.20 -29.25 1.18
C PRO A 26 -19.97 -28.62 1.87
N PRO A 27 -19.05 -29.43 2.42
CA PRO A 27 -17.90 -28.93 3.14
C PRO A 27 -17.00 -28.12 2.21
N VAL A 28 -16.71 -26.88 2.61
CA VAL A 28 -15.79 -25.99 1.92
C VAL A 28 -14.41 -26.67 1.84
N PRO A 29 -13.81 -26.82 0.64
CA PRO A 29 -12.53 -27.51 0.51
C PRO A 29 -11.42 -26.74 1.25
N SER A 30 -10.66 -27.44 2.10
CA SER A 30 -9.59 -26.89 2.95
C SER A 30 -8.51 -26.09 2.20
N SER A 31 -8.41 -26.26 0.88
CA SER A 31 -7.54 -25.50 0.00
C SER A 31 -7.93 -24.02 -0.15
N ARG A 32 -9.23 -23.68 -0.10
CA ARG A 32 -9.69 -22.28 -0.23
C ARG A 32 -9.44 -21.47 1.04
N LEU A 33 -9.61 -22.10 2.21
CA LEU A 33 -9.36 -21.47 3.50
C LEU A 33 -7.85 -21.17 3.70
N SER A 34 -6.99 -22.11 3.27
CA SER A 34 -5.53 -21.91 3.30
C SER A 34 -5.08 -20.82 2.33
N GLN A 35 -5.66 -20.74 1.13
CA GLN A 35 -5.41 -19.64 0.18
C GLN A 35 -5.82 -18.26 0.75
N LEU A 36 -6.96 -18.19 1.43
CA LEU A 36 -7.42 -16.96 2.09
C LEU A 36 -6.43 -16.51 3.17
N THR A 37 -5.98 -17.45 4.01
CA THR A 37 -5.02 -17.19 5.08
C THR A 37 -3.68 -16.66 4.55
N GLU A 38 -3.16 -17.23 3.46
CA GLU A 38 -1.93 -16.73 2.82
C GLU A 38 -2.13 -15.34 2.18
N SER A 39 -3.29 -15.10 1.55
CA SER A 39 -3.62 -13.79 0.97
C SER A 39 -3.64 -12.66 2.01
N LEU A 40 -4.16 -12.95 3.22
CA LEU A 40 -4.23 -12.00 4.33
C LEU A 40 -2.83 -11.64 4.86
N LYS A 41 -1.84 -12.55 4.82
CA LYS A 41 -0.46 -12.25 5.21
C LYS A 41 0.19 -11.15 4.35
N LEU A 42 -0.29 -10.99 3.11
CA LEU A 42 0.20 -9.99 2.18
C LEU A 42 -0.41 -8.59 2.42
N GLU A 43 -1.35 -8.46 3.35
CA GLU A 43 -2.06 -7.21 3.68
C GLU A 43 -1.33 -6.37 4.75
N HIS A 44 -0.08 -6.68 5.09
CA HIS A 44 0.69 -5.93 6.10
C HIS A 44 0.67 -4.41 5.87
N GLN A 45 0.86 -3.97 4.62
CA GLN A 45 0.87 -2.55 4.28
C GLN A 45 -0.51 -1.90 4.52
N LEU A 46 -1.60 -2.63 4.28
CA LEU A 46 -2.97 -2.12 4.49
C LEU A 46 -3.16 -1.65 5.93
N LEU A 47 -2.71 -2.44 6.90
CA LEU A 47 -2.87 -2.11 8.32
C LEU A 47 -1.77 -1.19 8.84
N ARG A 48 -0.54 -1.37 8.36
CA ARG A 48 0.62 -0.67 8.92
C ARG A 48 0.62 0.82 8.63
N VAL A 49 0.28 1.21 7.40
CA VAL A 49 0.31 2.60 6.95
C VAL A 49 -0.62 3.50 7.76
N PRO A 50 -1.94 3.21 7.87
CA PRO A 50 -2.86 4.05 8.63
C PRO A 50 -2.55 4.02 10.13
N PHE A 51 -2.07 2.90 10.67
CA PHE A 51 -1.66 2.84 12.07
C PHE A 51 -0.46 3.75 12.37
N GLU A 52 0.54 3.79 11.48
CA GLU A 52 1.66 4.72 11.62
C GLU A 52 1.23 6.17 11.43
N HIS A 53 0.26 6.45 10.55
CA HIS A 53 -0.32 7.77 10.41
C HIS A 53 -1.09 8.20 11.67
N TYR A 54 -1.93 7.32 12.22
CA TYR A 54 -2.67 7.57 13.45
C TYR A 54 -1.73 7.88 14.62
N LYS A 55 -0.67 7.07 14.79
CA LYS A 55 0.38 7.33 15.80
C LYS A 55 1.12 8.64 15.58
N LYS A 56 1.29 9.09 14.32
CA LYS A 56 1.86 10.41 14.02
C LYS A 56 0.91 11.51 14.51
N THR A 57 -0.39 11.39 14.18
CA THR A 57 -1.44 12.35 14.58
C THR A 57 -1.54 12.49 16.10
N ILE A 58 -1.67 11.38 16.84
CA ILE A 58 -1.75 11.42 18.32
C ILE A 58 -0.53 12.13 18.91
N ARG A 59 0.68 11.80 18.44
CA ARG A 59 1.91 12.43 18.96
C ARG A 59 1.95 13.92 18.65
N ALA A 60 1.49 14.35 17.48
CA ALA A 60 1.46 15.76 17.10
C ALA A 60 0.47 16.54 17.98
N ASN A 61 -0.74 16.01 18.14
CA ASN A 61 -1.79 16.60 18.97
C ASN A 61 -1.38 16.66 20.44
N HIS A 62 -0.83 15.57 20.98
CA HIS A 62 -0.33 15.53 22.36
C HIS A 62 0.80 16.55 22.61
N ARG A 63 1.77 16.68 21.68
CA ARG A 63 2.83 17.71 21.80
C ARG A 63 2.28 19.13 21.78
N CYS A 64 1.30 19.39 20.91
CA CYS A 64 0.66 20.70 20.82
C CYS A 64 -0.07 21.04 22.13
N PHE A 65 -0.83 20.07 22.66
CA PHE A 65 -1.52 20.17 23.94
C PHE A 65 -0.56 20.45 25.09
N GLU A 66 0.48 19.63 25.28
CA GLU A 66 1.47 19.78 26.35
C GLU A 66 2.13 21.17 26.32
N LYS A 67 2.49 21.66 25.13
CA LYS A 67 3.12 22.98 24.96
C LYS A 67 2.17 24.11 25.38
N ASP A 68 0.93 24.06 24.92
CA ASP A 68 -0.05 25.12 25.20
C ASP A 68 -0.48 25.09 26.69
N VAL A 69 -0.67 23.90 27.28
CA VAL A 69 -0.96 23.73 28.71
C VAL A 69 0.20 24.22 29.57
N SER A 70 1.44 23.81 29.28
CA SER A 70 2.62 24.25 30.01
C SER A 70 2.75 25.78 30.04
N SER A 71 2.45 26.43 28.91
CA SER A 71 2.52 27.90 28.84
C SER A 71 1.34 28.61 29.52
N VAL A 72 0.17 27.98 29.64
CA VAL A 72 -0.92 28.51 30.47
C VAL A 72 -0.57 28.36 31.95
N VAL A 73 -0.07 27.19 32.37
CA VAL A 73 0.34 26.94 33.76
C VAL A 73 1.44 27.90 34.19
N SER A 74 2.45 28.13 33.35
CA SER A 74 3.50 29.12 33.65
C SER A 74 2.93 30.53 33.76
N GLY A 75 2.01 30.93 32.87
CA GLY A 75 1.38 32.24 32.91
C GLY A 75 0.50 32.46 34.14
N VAL A 76 -0.12 31.40 34.68
CA VAL A 76 -0.84 31.44 35.97
C VAL A 76 0.14 31.58 37.13
N GLY A 77 1.27 30.86 37.12
CA GLY A 77 2.33 31.01 38.11
C GLY A 77 2.88 32.43 38.16
N ASP A 78 3.20 33.02 37.00
CA ASP A 78 3.71 34.40 36.89
C ASP A 78 2.73 35.46 37.45
N LEU A 79 1.42 35.17 37.42
CA LEU A 79 0.39 36.02 38.00
C LEU A 79 0.27 35.87 39.51
N ALA A 80 0.56 34.68 40.06
CA ALA A 80 0.52 34.41 41.49
C ALA A 80 1.75 35.00 42.22
N ASP A 81 2.92 34.99 41.57
CA ASP A 81 4.19 35.34 42.21
C ASP A 81 4.54 36.84 42.21
N ASN A 82 3.78 37.67 41.50
CA ASN A 82 4.12 39.08 41.28
C ASN A 82 2.94 40.02 41.62
N ASN A 83 3.24 41.14 42.28
CA ASN A 83 2.27 42.20 42.56
C ASN A 83 2.07 43.10 41.34
N TRP A 84 1.18 42.69 40.44
CA TRP A 84 0.78 43.47 39.26
C TRP A 84 -0.29 44.52 39.61
N SER A 85 -0.39 45.58 38.80
CA SER A 85 -1.54 46.49 38.87
C SER A 85 -2.81 45.78 38.38
N LYS A 86 -3.98 46.19 38.88
CA LYS A 86 -5.28 45.57 38.55
C LYS A 86 -5.53 45.47 37.05
N ASP A 87 -5.23 46.54 36.29
CA ASP A 87 -5.45 46.58 34.84
C ASP A 87 -4.53 45.58 34.09
N VAL A 88 -3.28 45.43 34.55
CA VAL A 88 -2.33 44.47 33.97
C VAL A 88 -2.74 43.03 34.30
N THR A 89 -3.23 42.77 35.52
CA THR A 89 -3.75 41.45 35.91
C THR A 89 -4.96 41.06 35.06
N VAL A 90 -5.92 41.96 34.87
CA VAL A 90 -7.11 41.71 34.05
C VAL A 90 -6.70 41.42 32.61
N SER A 91 -5.83 42.24 32.01
CA SER A 91 -5.33 42.03 30.64
C SER A 91 -4.66 40.66 30.46
N ARG A 92 -3.81 40.25 31.42
CA ARG A 92 -3.14 38.94 31.40
C ARG A 92 -4.11 37.77 31.57
N LEU A 93 -5.08 37.88 32.48
CA LEU A 93 -6.12 36.86 32.64
C LEU A 93 -6.97 36.73 31.37
N THR A 94 -7.37 37.84 30.74
CA THR A 94 -8.07 37.81 29.45
C THR A 94 -7.24 37.11 28.37
N SER A 95 -5.92 37.36 28.33
CA SER A 95 -5.01 36.66 27.43
C SER A 95 -4.99 35.15 27.71
N LEU A 96 -4.86 34.71 28.97
CA LEU A 96 -4.89 33.28 29.32
C LEU A 96 -6.22 32.62 28.97
N VAL A 97 -7.35 33.29 29.20
CA VAL A 97 -8.67 32.81 28.79
C VAL A 97 -8.76 32.64 27.27
N SER A 98 -8.28 33.62 26.50
CA SER A 98 -8.26 33.52 25.03
C SER A 98 -7.40 32.35 24.54
N ARG A 99 -6.28 32.07 25.24
CA ARG A 99 -5.40 30.94 24.93
C ARG A 99 -6.06 29.59 25.26
N LEU A 100 -6.77 29.49 26.38
CA LEU A 100 -7.54 28.30 26.74
C LEU A 100 -8.68 28.03 25.75
N GLN A 101 -9.38 29.06 25.31
CA GLN A 101 -10.38 28.93 24.24
C GLN A 101 -9.75 28.47 22.92
N GLY A 102 -8.58 29.02 22.58
CA GLY A 102 -7.80 28.57 21.42
C GLY A 102 -7.36 27.11 21.53
N LEU A 103 -6.90 26.68 22.71
CA LEU A 103 -6.55 25.30 23.01
C LEU A 103 -7.74 24.36 22.87
N LYS A 104 -8.91 24.73 23.42
CA LYS A 104 -10.16 23.96 23.27
C LYS A 104 -10.47 23.70 21.79
N ARG A 105 -10.46 24.74 20.96
CA ARG A 105 -10.71 24.61 19.51
C ARG A 105 -9.69 23.69 18.82
N LYS A 106 -8.40 23.84 19.13
CA LYS A 106 -7.35 22.96 18.59
C LYS A 106 -7.53 21.50 19.01
N LEU A 107 -7.97 21.26 20.25
CA LEU A 107 -8.21 19.92 20.76
C LEU A 107 -9.43 19.27 20.09
N GLU A 108 -10.50 20.02 19.84
CA GLU A 108 -11.66 19.56 19.09
C GLU A 108 -11.29 19.18 17.64
N GLU A 109 -10.52 20.04 16.95
CA GLU A 109 -10.01 19.74 15.61
C GLU A 109 -9.08 18.53 15.60
N GLY A 110 -8.15 18.45 16.56
CA GLY A 110 -7.25 17.31 16.73
C GLY A 110 -8.00 16.00 16.98
N ASN A 111 -9.02 16.02 17.83
CA ASN A 111 -9.89 14.88 18.12
C ASN A 111 -10.64 14.41 16.86
N ASN A 112 -11.14 15.33 16.02
CA ASN A 112 -11.80 14.97 14.76
C ASN A 112 -10.84 14.25 13.81
N VAL A 113 -9.61 14.75 13.67
CA VAL A 113 -8.58 14.10 12.83
C VAL A 113 -8.18 12.74 13.39
N GLU A 114 -8.02 12.61 14.71
CA GLU A 114 -7.73 11.33 15.36
C GLU A 114 -8.84 10.31 15.16
N ASN A 115 -10.11 10.70 15.34
CA ASN A 115 -11.26 9.84 15.11
C ASN A 115 -11.35 9.38 13.66
N LEU A 116 -11.08 10.25 12.69
CA LEU A 116 -11.01 9.87 11.28
C LEU A 116 -9.91 8.82 11.03
N GLN A 117 -8.72 8.97 11.61
CA GLN A 117 -7.66 7.97 11.46
C GLN A 117 -8.00 6.65 12.15
N ALA A 118 -8.65 6.70 13.32
CA ALA A 118 -9.14 5.51 14.01
C ALA A 118 -10.22 4.78 13.19
N GLN A 119 -11.17 5.52 12.59
CA GLN A 119 -12.18 4.99 11.68
C GLN A 119 -11.53 4.30 10.47
N ARG A 120 -10.54 4.92 9.85
CA ARG A 120 -9.79 4.31 8.73
C ARG A 120 -9.03 3.04 9.12
N CYS A 121 -8.53 2.96 10.35
CA CYS A 121 -7.95 1.72 10.87
C CYS A 121 -9.03 0.65 11.05
N ARG A 122 -10.18 1.02 11.61
CA ARG A 122 -11.32 0.11 11.83
C ARG A 122 -11.87 -0.44 10.52
N ALA A 123 -12.18 0.42 9.55
CA ALA A 123 -12.70 0.03 8.25
C ALA A 123 -11.83 -0.99 7.52
N ARG A 124 -10.50 -0.90 7.71
CA ARG A 124 -9.55 -1.86 7.13
C ARG A 124 -9.51 -3.18 7.87
N ILE A 125 -9.66 -3.19 9.19
CA ILE A 125 -9.82 -4.43 9.97
C ILE A 125 -11.12 -5.11 9.55
N ASP A 126 -12.23 -4.37 9.52
CA ASP A 126 -13.54 -4.89 9.13
C ASP A 126 -13.50 -5.45 7.69
N HIS A 127 -12.78 -4.80 6.76
CA HIS A 127 -12.57 -5.32 5.41
C HIS A 127 -11.75 -6.61 5.34
N LEU A 128 -10.79 -6.80 6.25
CA LEU A 128 -10.05 -8.06 6.33
C LEU A 128 -10.89 -9.17 6.97
N ASP A 129 -11.70 -8.83 7.98
CA ASP A 129 -12.61 -9.75 8.65
C ASP A 129 -13.79 -10.16 7.74
N SER A 130 -14.16 -9.31 6.78
CA SER A 130 -15.17 -9.63 5.78
C SER A 130 -14.68 -10.59 4.69
N ALA A 131 -13.43 -11.04 4.71
CA ALA A 131 -12.89 -11.96 3.71
C ALA A 131 -13.47 -13.36 3.93
N ASP A 132 -14.34 -13.80 3.02
CA ASP A 132 -15.00 -15.10 3.08
C ASP A 132 -14.89 -15.84 1.74
N VAL A 133 -15.06 -17.16 1.76
CA VAL A 133 -14.99 -18.01 0.57
C VAL A 133 -16.13 -17.70 -0.40
N GLU A 134 -17.29 -17.28 0.10
CA GLU A 134 -18.44 -16.91 -0.73
C GLU A 134 -18.26 -15.57 -1.46
N ASN A 135 -17.58 -14.60 -0.84
CA ASN A 135 -17.40 -13.24 -1.37
C ASN A 135 -15.97 -12.97 -1.91
N ILE A 136 -15.13 -13.99 -1.99
CA ILE A 136 -13.69 -13.86 -2.30
C ILE A 136 -13.41 -13.10 -3.61
N THR A 137 -14.28 -13.23 -4.61
CA THR A 137 -14.15 -12.53 -5.89
C THR A 137 -14.32 -11.03 -5.74
N GLU A 138 -15.34 -10.59 -5.00
CA GLU A 138 -15.59 -9.17 -4.73
C GLU A 138 -14.50 -8.58 -3.82
N TRP A 139 -14.08 -9.34 -2.81
CA TRP A 139 -12.97 -8.98 -1.94
C TRP A 139 -11.67 -8.80 -2.74
N ASN A 140 -11.36 -9.72 -3.65
CA ASN A 140 -10.19 -9.63 -4.54
C ASN A 140 -10.29 -8.44 -5.52
N ASN A 141 -11.48 -8.13 -6.04
CA ASN A 141 -11.69 -6.95 -6.87
C ASN A 141 -11.40 -5.67 -6.08
N THR A 142 -11.85 -5.60 -4.82
CA THR A 142 -11.54 -4.48 -3.93
C THR A 142 -10.05 -4.39 -3.65
N LYS A 143 -9.37 -5.52 -3.37
CA LYS A 143 -7.91 -5.61 -3.24
C LYS A 143 -7.18 -5.08 -4.47
N LEU A 144 -7.58 -5.48 -5.67
CA LEU A 144 -6.98 -4.99 -6.91
C LEU A 144 -7.13 -3.46 -7.04
N LYS A 145 -8.34 -2.92 -6.79
CA LYS A 145 -8.57 -1.47 -6.83
C LYS A 145 -7.67 -0.72 -5.84
N ARG A 146 -7.51 -1.23 -4.61
CA ARG A 146 -6.57 -0.66 -3.62
C ARG A 146 -5.13 -0.65 -4.13
N ILE A 147 -4.68 -1.74 -4.73
CA ILE A 147 -3.33 -1.86 -5.32
C ILE A 147 -3.13 -0.87 -6.49
N LEU A 148 -4.15 -0.70 -7.34
CA LEU A 148 -4.11 0.28 -8.42
C LEU A 148 -4.04 1.72 -7.89
N VAL A 149 -4.78 2.04 -6.84
CA VAL A 149 -4.71 3.35 -6.18
C VAL A 149 -3.32 3.60 -5.61
N ASP A 150 -2.72 2.64 -4.88
CA ASP A 150 -1.33 2.75 -4.40
C ASP A 150 -0.34 3.01 -5.55
N TYR A 151 -0.46 2.27 -6.66
CA TYR A 151 0.37 2.49 -7.85
C TYR A 151 0.20 3.90 -8.42
N MET A 152 -1.04 4.34 -8.62
CA MET A 152 -1.35 5.67 -9.14
C MET A 152 -0.77 6.78 -8.26
N LEU A 153 -0.90 6.66 -6.94
CA LEU A 153 -0.35 7.63 -5.99
C LEU A 153 1.19 7.68 -6.05
N ARG A 154 1.87 6.54 -6.18
CA ARG A 154 3.34 6.47 -6.34
C ARG A 154 3.83 7.07 -7.65
N MET A 155 3.03 6.99 -8.71
CA MET A 155 3.30 7.58 -10.03
C MET A 155 2.80 9.02 -10.18
N SER A 156 2.29 9.62 -9.09
CA SER A 156 1.73 10.97 -9.04
C SER A 156 0.43 11.18 -9.83
N TYR A 157 -0.32 10.13 -10.13
CA TYR A 157 -1.66 10.19 -10.73
C TYR A 157 -2.76 10.36 -9.68
N PHE A 158 -2.67 11.42 -8.87
CA PHE A 158 -3.56 11.66 -7.73
C PHE A 158 -5.03 11.80 -8.12
N GLU A 159 -5.30 12.46 -9.24
CA GLU A 159 -6.68 12.78 -9.62
C GLU A 159 -7.41 11.52 -10.12
N THR A 160 -6.70 10.65 -10.81
CA THR A 160 -7.22 9.32 -11.20
C THR A 160 -7.41 8.43 -9.97
N ALA A 161 -6.46 8.45 -9.03
CA ALA A 161 -6.55 7.71 -7.78
C ALA A 161 -7.77 8.13 -6.94
N SER A 162 -8.02 9.44 -6.82
CA SER A 162 -9.21 9.97 -6.14
C SER A 162 -10.51 9.51 -6.79
N LYS A 163 -10.63 9.67 -8.13
CA LYS A 163 -11.83 9.24 -8.87
C LYS A 163 -12.10 7.74 -8.73
N LEU A 164 -11.07 6.89 -8.81
CA LEU A 164 -11.23 5.44 -8.62
C LEU A 164 -11.67 5.11 -7.18
N SER A 165 -11.13 5.82 -6.20
CA SER A 165 -11.44 5.61 -4.79
C SER A 165 -12.88 6.00 -4.44
N GLU A 166 -13.35 7.13 -4.98
CA GLU A 166 -14.72 7.63 -4.81
C GLU A 166 -15.73 6.72 -5.52
N SER A 167 -15.53 6.45 -6.82
CA SER A 167 -16.45 5.62 -7.61
C SER A 167 -16.56 4.18 -7.12
N SER A 168 -15.53 3.67 -6.43
CA SER A 168 -15.54 2.33 -5.83
C SER A 168 -15.86 2.32 -4.33
N ASN A 169 -16.11 3.48 -3.72
CA ASN A 169 -16.36 3.63 -2.28
C ASN A 169 -15.28 2.98 -1.39
N ILE A 170 -14.00 3.19 -1.73
CA ILE A 170 -12.84 2.62 -1.00
C ILE A 170 -11.95 3.68 -0.35
N LEU A 171 -12.46 4.91 -0.15
CA LEU A 171 -11.69 6.03 0.40
C LEU A 171 -11.03 5.71 1.75
N ASP A 172 -11.72 4.97 2.61
CA ASP A 172 -11.19 4.58 3.93
C ASP A 172 -10.15 3.45 3.87
N LEU A 173 -10.00 2.80 2.72
CA LEU A 173 -9.08 1.68 2.49
C LEU A 173 -7.78 2.11 1.80
N VAL A 174 -7.65 3.39 1.43
CA VAL A 174 -6.51 3.94 0.65
C VAL A 174 -5.83 5.10 1.38
N ASP A 175 -4.61 5.43 0.95
CA ASP A 175 -3.69 6.32 1.69
C ASP A 175 -3.43 7.67 0.98
N ILE A 176 -4.44 8.23 0.32
CA ILE A 176 -4.30 9.43 -0.54
C ILE A 176 -3.63 10.60 0.20
N ASP A 177 -4.09 10.92 1.41
CA ASP A 177 -3.58 12.07 2.19
C ASP A 177 -2.10 11.92 2.53
N ILE A 178 -1.68 10.70 2.86
CA ILE A 178 -0.30 10.36 3.23
C ILE A 178 0.63 10.55 2.02
N PHE A 179 0.20 10.09 0.84
CA PHE A 179 0.95 10.33 -0.40
C PHE A 179 0.92 11.80 -0.84
N ARG A 180 -0.14 12.55 -0.54
CA ARG A 180 -0.21 13.99 -0.83
C ARG A 180 0.77 14.80 0.04
N GLU A 181 0.94 14.42 1.30
CA GLU A 181 2.02 14.97 2.16
C GLU A 181 3.41 14.68 1.56
N ALA A 182 3.65 13.44 1.13
CA ALA A 182 4.92 13.05 0.51
C ALA A 182 5.19 13.81 -0.80
N LYS A 183 4.15 14.01 -1.63
CA LYS A 183 4.24 14.77 -2.88
C LYS A 183 4.76 16.19 -2.64
N LYS A 184 4.26 16.89 -1.61
CA LYS A 184 4.73 18.25 -1.28
C LYS A 184 6.23 18.28 -1.04
N VAL A 185 6.76 17.29 -0.31
CA VAL A 185 8.20 17.19 -0.05
C VAL A 185 8.97 16.85 -1.33
N ILE A 186 8.47 15.92 -2.14
CA ILE A 186 9.11 15.53 -3.41
C ILE A 186 9.17 16.71 -4.38
N ASP A 187 8.08 17.46 -4.53
CA ASP A 187 8.01 18.61 -5.42
C ASP A 187 8.94 19.74 -4.95
N ALA A 188 8.99 20.02 -3.64
CA ALA A 188 9.93 20.97 -3.06
C ALA A 188 11.39 20.58 -3.37
N LEU A 189 11.75 19.30 -3.16
CA LEU A 189 13.09 18.80 -3.47
C LEU A 189 13.42 18.91 -4.98
N LYS A 190 12.47 18.63 -5.87
CA LYS A 190 12.63 18.84 -7.31
C LYS A 190 12.83 20.31 -7.67
N ASN A 191 12.20 21.20 -6.93
CA ASN A 191 12.38 22.65 -7.05
C ASN A 191 13.64 23.18 -6.34
N ARG A 192 14.46 22.27 -5.77
CA ARG A 192 15.71 22.57 -5.05
C ARG A 192 15.49 23.28 -3.71
N GLU A 193 14.39 22.96 -3.05
CA GLU A 193 14.02 23.47 -1.74
C GLU A 193 14.07 22.34 -0.70
N ALA A 194 14.98 22.44 0.26
CA ALA A 194 15.14 21.43 1.32
C ALA A 194 14.22 21.65 2.54
N ALA A 195 13.58 22.82 2.65
CA ALA A 195 12.84 23.23 3.86
C ALA A 195 11.74 22.22 4.26
N SER A 196 10.91 21.78 3.30
CA SER A 196 9.85 20.81 3.57
C SER A 196 10.40 19.43 3.97
N ALA A 197 11.51 19.00 3.36
CA ALA A 197 12.16 17.74 3.69
C ALA A 197 12.82 17.76 5.08
N LEU A 198 13.41 18.90 5.46
CA LEU A 198 13.98 19.12 6.78
C LEU A 198 12.91 19.22 7.88
N ALA A 199 11.78 19.86 7.59
CA ALA A 199 10.62 19.84 8.49
C ALA A 199 10.13 18.40 8.71
N TRP A 200 10.03 17.61 7.64
CA TRP A 200 9.71 16.19 7.73
C TRP A 200 10.73 15.40 8.56
N CYS A 201 12.04 15.71 8.44
CA CYS A 201 13.07 15.10 9.28
C CYS A 201 12.89 15.46 10.76
N ALA A 202 12.55 16.72 11.07
CA ALA A 202 12.31 17.18 12.43
C ALA A 202 11.11 16.45 13.07
N ASP A 203 10.01 16.31 12.33
CA ASP A 203 8.82 15.60 12.78
C ASP A 203 9.08 14.13 13.10
N ASN A 204 9.99 13.50 12.35
CA ASN A 204 10.31 12.08 12.42
C ASN A 204 11.67 11.77 13.08
N LYS A 205 12.29 12.76 13.73
CA LYS A 205 13.69 12.71 14.24
C LYS A 205 14.02 11.47 15.06
N THR A 206 13.15 11.09 16.00
CA THR A 206 13.39 9.92 16.87
C THR A 206 13.43 8.61 16.10
N ARG A 207 12.60 8.49 15.06
CA ARG A 207 12.51 7.29 14.22
C ARG A 207 13.68 7.20 13.25
N LEU A 208 14.04 8.33 12.63
CA LEU A 208 15.19 8.43 11.73
C LEU A 208 16.51 8.16 12.47
N LYS A 209 16.63 8.60 13.74
CA LYS A 209 17.78 8.23 14.58
C LYS A 209 17.84 6.73 14.87
N LYS A 210 16.70 6.09 15.20
CA LYS A 210 16.64 4.64 15.43
C LYS A 210 17.01 3.84 14.17
N SER A 211 16.62 4.32 12.99
CA SER A 211 17.00 3.69 11.71
C SER A 211 18.39 4.06 11.21
N LYS A 212 19.14 4.91 11.95
CA LYS A 212 20.44 5.46 11.56
C LYS A 212 20.43 6.11 10.18
N SER A 213 19.33 6.80 9.84
CA SER A 213 19.19 7.48 8.55
C SER A 213 20.20 8.62 8.40
N LYS A 214 20.81 8.70 7.22
CA LYS A 214 21.67 9.82 6.81
C LYS A 214 20.91 10.94 6.09
N PHE A 215 19.59 10.84 5.94
CA PHE A 215 18.82 11.73 5.05
C PHE A 215 18.89 13.21 5.47
N GLU A 216 18.70 13.51 6.76
CA GLU A 216 18.85 14.88 7.27
C GLU A 216 20.26 15.42 7.01
N PHE A 217 21.29 14.60 7.23
CA PHE A 217 22.67 14.99 6.98
C PHE A 217 22.91 15.34 5.51
N GLN A 218 22.44 14.51 4.57
CA GLN A 218 22.57 14.77 3.13
C GLN A 218 21.83 16.04 2.69
N LEU A 219 20.64 16.31 3.23
CA LEU A 219 19.92 17.57 2.97
C LEU A 219 20.73 18.79 3.43
N ARG A 220 21.33 18.72 4.63
CA ARG A 220 22.15 19.81 5.18
C ARG A 220 23.42 20.04 4.35
N LEU A 221 24.03 18.98 3.84
CA LEU A 221 25.15 19.10 2.90
C LEU A 221 24.72 19.78 1.60
N GLN A 222 23.55 19.42 1.06
CA GLN A 222 23.05 20.04 -0.16
C GLN A 222 22.73 21.53 0.03
N GLU A 223 22.06 21.93 1.13
CA GLU A 223 21.84 23.36 1.44
C GLU A 223 23.15 24.13 1.50
N PHE A 224 24.19 23.54 2.13
CA PHE A 224 25.53 24.14 2.15
C PHE A 224 26.13 24.28 0.75
N ILE A 225 26.03 23.25 -0.10
CA ILE A 225 26.52 23.27 -1.47
C ILE A 225 25.82 24.35 -2.29
N GLU A 226 24.51 24.55 -2.12
CA GLU A 226 23.78 25.61 -2.81
C GLU A 226 24.20 27.01 -2.36
N LEU A 227 24.53 27.22 -1.08
CA LEU A 227 25.13 28.48 -0.60
C LEU A 227 26.49 28.76 -1.24
N VAL A 228 27.30 27.70 -1.42
CA VAL A 228 28.59 27.78 -2.12
C VAL A 228 28.40 28.02 -3.62
N ARG A 229 27.39 27.40 -4.24
CA ARG A 229 27.10 27.49 -5.68
C ARG A 229 26.84 28.94 -6.12
N ALA A 230 26.27 29.77 -5.25
CA ALA A 230 25.98 31.17 -5.53
C ALA A 230 27.23 32.02 -5.84
N ASP A 231 28.43 31.59 -5.42
CA ASP A 231 29.73 32.22 -5.73
C ASP A 231 29.80 33.73 -5.42
N THR A 232 29.31 34.14 -4.25
CA THR A 232 29.40 35.54 -3.76
C THR A 232 30.07 35.60 -2.38
N ALA A 233 30.74 36.70 -2.07
CA ALA A 233 31.42 36.88 -0.78
C ALA A 233 30.48 36.70 0.43
N ASP A 234 29.23 37.16 0.32
CA ASP A 234 28.26 37.03 1.39
C ASP A 234 27.67 35.62 1.49
N SER A 235 27.45 34.93 0.36
CA SER A 235 27.01 33.53 0.39
C SER A 235 28.08 32.60 0.99
N TYR A 236 29.37 32.86 0.76
CA TYR A 236 30.46 32.14 1.42
C TYR A 236 30.47 32.34 2.95
N LYS A 237 30.27 33.57 3.43
CA LYS A 237 30.14 33.84 4.88
C LYS A 237 28.94 33.09 5.46
N GLN A 238 27.80 33.11 4.77
CA GLN A 238 26.60 32.39 5.17
C GLN A 238 26.83 30.88 5.20
N ALA A 239 27.51 30.31 4.21
CA ALA A 239 27.86 28.89 4.16
C ALA A 239 28.71 28.47 5.36
N ILE A 240 29.71 29.27 5.75
CA ILE A 240 30.55 28.99 6.94
C ILE A 240 29.73 29.04 8.23
N LEU A 241 28.87 30.05 8.40
CA LEU A 241 27.97 30.15 9.55
C LEU A 241 26.99 28.98 9.60
N TYR A 242 26.43 28.61 8.46
CA TYR A 242 25.53 27.47 8.30
C TYR A 242 26.23 26.16 8.69
N ALA A 243 27.44 25.91 8.19
CA ALA A 243 28.21 24.71 8.52
C ALA A 243 28.48 24.60 10.02
N ARG A 244 28.89 25.70 10.66
CA ARG A 244 29.11 25.75 12.12
C ARG A 244 27.86 25.38 12.91
N LYS A 245 26.69 25.84 12.46
CA LYS A 245 25.41 25.62 13.14
C LYS A 245 24.84 24.23 12.91
N HIS A 246 24.88 23.73 11.67
CA HIS A 246 24.11 22.54 11.26
C HIS A 246 24.96 21.31 10.96
N LEU A 247 26.23 21.48 10.57
CA LEU A 247 27.09 20.38 10.14
C LEU A 247 28.05 19.89 11.24
N VAL A 248 28.46 20.76 12.17
CA VAL A 248 29.35 20.41 13.29
C VAL A 248 28.87 19.21 14.11
N PRO A 249 27.57 19.05 14.44
CA PRO A 249 27.10 17.88 15.19
C PRO A 249 27.38 16.53 14.52
N TRP A 250 27.60 16.52 13.19
CA TRP A 250 27.89 15.33 12.40
C TRP A 250 29.40 15.07 12.23
N GLY A 251 30.26 15.96 12.74
CA GLY A 251 31.72 15.85 12.68
C GLY A 251 32.24 14.54 13.26
N ALA A 252 31.69 14.09 14.38
CA ALA A 252 32.13 12.88 15.06
C ALA A 252 31.91 11.60 14.23
N THR A 253 30.87 11.56 13.38
CA THR A 253 30.47 10.35 12.64
C THR A 253 30.75 10.41 11.15
N HIS A 254 30.81 11.60 10.54
CA HIS A 254 30.88 11.78 9.09
C HIS A 254 31.98 12.77 8.64
N MET A 255 33.08 12.87 9.40
CA MET A 255 34.17 13.83 9.13
C MET A 255 34.69 13.79 7.69
N LYS A 256 34.86 12.60 7.10
CA LYS A 256 35.38 12.46 5.72
C LYS A 256 34.44 13.07 4.68
N GLU A 257 33.14 12.80 4.81
CA GLU A 257 32.11 13.37 3.93
C GLU A 257 32.04 14.91 4.12
N LEU A 258 32.13 15.38 5.36
CA LEU A 258 32.18 16.81 5.69
C LEU A 258 33.40 17.51 5.10
N GLN A 259 34.60 16.97 5.26
CA GLN A 259 35.82 17.55 4.69
C GLN A 259 35.74 17.61 3.17
N HIS A 260 35.16 16.59 2.54
CA HIS A 260 34.97 16.56 1.10
C HIS A 260 34.04 17.68 0.63
N VAL A 261 32.92 17.90 1.32
CA VAL A 261 31.97 18.97 0.98
C VAL A 261 32.52 20.35 1.36
N LEU A 262 33.16 20.52 2.52
CA LEU A 262 33.73 21.81 2.92
C LEU A 262 34.85 22.29 1.99
N ALA A 263 35.57 21.38 1.33
CA ALA A 263 36.55 21.73 0.32
C ALA A 263 35.95 22.44 -0.90
N THR A 264 34.63 22.40 -1.11
CA THR A 264 33.97 23.21 -2.15
C THR A 264 34.06 24.71 -1.87
N LEU A 265 34.40 25.15 -0.65
CA LEU A 265 34.71 26.56 -0.37
C LEU A 265 35.93 27.07 -1.17
N ALA A 266 36.85 26.16 -1.52
CA ALA A 266 38.05 26.49 -2.30
C ALA A 266 37.87 26.22 -3.81
N VAL A 267 36.70 25.71 -4.24
CA VAL A 267 36.47 25.22 -5.60
C VAL A 267 35.17 25.81 -6.14
N LYS A 268 35.22 26.46 -7.30
CA LYS A 268 34.03 27.03 -7.94
C LYS A 268 33.05 25.94 -8.40
N SER A 269 31.77 26.30 -8.50
CA SER A 269 30.72 25.42 -9.01
C SER A 269 30.94 24.96 -10.46
N THR A 270 31.74 25.70 -11.24
CA THR A 270 32.16 25.40 -12.62
C THR A 270 33.44 24.54 -12.72
N THR A 271 33.85 23.88 -11.64
CA THR A 271 35.06 23.06 -11.62
C THR A 271 35.01 21.87 -12.58
N GLU A 272 36.13 21.62 -13.26
CA GLU A 272 36.32 20.39 -14.04
C GLU A 272 36.91 19.24 -13.23
N CYS A 273 37.23 19.46 -11.95
CA CYS A 273 37.65 18.39 -11.07
C CYS A 273 36.48 17.44 -10.80
N ALA A 274 36.48 16.27 -11.45
CA ALA A 274 35.41 15.28 -11.36
C ALA A 274 34.98 14.96 -9.91
N LYS A 275 35.94 14.92 -8.99
CA LYS A 275 35.69 14.68 -7.56
C LYS A 275 34.71 15.67 -6.94
N TYR A 276 34.79 16.96 -7.30
CA TYR A 276 33.94 18.01 -6.73
C TYR A 276 32.81 18.42 -7.67
N LYS A 277 32.98 18.23 -8.98
CA LYS A 277 31.96 18.51 -10.01
C LYS A 277 30.64 17.79 -9.71
N VAL A 278 30.72 16.51 -9.33
CA VAL A 278 29.56 15.68 -8.99
C VAL A 278 28.71 16.27 -7.85
N LEU A 279 29.32 16.97 -6.89
CA LEU A 279 28.59 17.59 -5.77
C LEU A 279 27.70 18.74 -6.22
N PHE A 280 28.09 19.45 -7.29
CA PHE A 280 27.31 20.55 -7.86
C PHE A 280 26.32 20.09 -8.94
N GLU A 281 26.28 18.82 -9.30
CA GLU A 281 25.32 18.33 -10.30
C GLU A 281 23.88 18.43 -9.79
N LEU A 282 22.96 18.82 -10.66
CA LEU A 282 21.53 18.88 -10.32
C LEU A 282 20.95 17.51 -9.95
N ARG A 283 21.56 16.43 -10.45
CA ARG A 283 21.20 15.04 -10.15
C ARG A 283 21.29 14.71 -8.64
N GLN A 284 22.05 15.48 -7.85
CA GLN A 284 22.07 15.30 -6.40
C GLN A 284 20.67 15.48 -5.78
N TRP A 285 19.85 16.37 -6.34
CA TRP A 285 18.46 16.53 -5.90
C TRP A 285 17.60 15.31 -6.23
N ASP A 286 17.83 14.64 -7.37
CA ASP A 286 17.15 13.37 -7.69
C ASP A 286 17.53 12.25 -6.70
N VAL A 287 18.81 12.21 -6.27
CA VAL A 287 19.28 11.30 -5.23
C VAL A 287 18.57 11.56 -3.91
N LEU A 288 18.42 12.84 -3.52
CA LEU A 288 17.67 13.22 -2.31
C LEU A 288 16.19 12.86 -2.41
N VAL A 289 15.56 13.03 -3.57
CA VAL A 289 14.17 12.60 -3.81
C VAL A 289 14.05 11.08 -3.65
N HIS A 290 14.99 10.31 -4.22
CA HIS A 290 14.99 8.86 -4.07
C HIS A 290 15.20 8.43 -2.61
N GLN A 291 16.14 9.07 -1.91
CA GLN A 291 16.40 8.80 -0.50
C GLN A 291 15.19 9.16 0.38
N PHE A 292 14.50 10.27 0.08
CA PHE A 292 13.25 10.62 0.75
C PHE A 292 12.18 9.54 0.54
N LYS A 293 11.95 9.11 -0.70
CA LYS A 293 11.00 8.03 -1.01
C LYS A 293 11.33 6.74 -0.23
N TYR A 294 12.62 6.43 -0.12
CA TYR A 294 13.10 5.28 0.65
C TYR A 294 12.77 5.39 2.14
N GLU A 295 13.16 6.50 2.78
CA GLU A 295 12.89 6.71 4.19
C GLU A 295 11.39 6.82 4.48
N PHE A 296 10.62 7.43 3.58
CA PHE A 296 9.17 7.50 3.66
C PHE A 296 8.52 6.11 3.65
N CYS A 297 8.83 5.27 2.65
CA CYS A 297 8.27 3.92 2.59
C CYS A 297 8.67 3.10 3.81
N LYS A 298 9.95 3.16 4.21
CA LYS A 298 10.46 2.48 5.42
C LYS A 298 9.74 2.93 6.69
N LEU A 299 9.45 4.22 6.80
CA LEU A 299 8.75 4.80 7.95
C LEU A 299 7.30 4.31 8.04
N TYR A 300 6.59 4.23 6.91
CA TYR A 300 5.22 3.72 6.90
C TYR A 300 5.12 2.19 6.80
N GLY A 301 6.24 1.48 6.70
CA GLY A 301 6.27 0.03 6.53
C GLY A 301 5.71 -0.43 5.18
N MET A 302 5.86 0.43 4.17
CA MET A 302 5.50 0.16 2.79
C MET A 302 6.64 -0.53 2.04
N THR A 303 6.27 -1.20 0.96
CA THR A 303 7.20 -1.65 -0.06
C THR A 303 7.79 -0.47 -0.85
N MET A 304 9.05 -0.61 -1.30
CA MET A 304 9.68 0.39 -2.17
C MET A 304 9.09 0.35 -3.57
N GLU A 305 9.06 -0.86 -4.14
CA GLU A 305 8.37 -1.14 -5.39
C GLU A 305 6.86 -1.11 -5.15
N PRO A 306 6.06 -0.52 -6.06
CA PRO A 306 4.61 -0.59 -5.99
C PRO A 306 4.10 -2.03 -5.88
N LEU A 307 3.04 -2.25 -5.10
CA LEU A 307 2.46 -3.59 -4.91
C LEU A 307 2.06 -4.23 -6.26
N LEU A 308 1.55 -3.42 -7.19
CA LEU A 308 1.19 -3.88 -8.53
C LEU A 308 2.35 -4.57 -9.24
N ASN A 309 3.56 -4.00 -9.17
CA ASN A 309 4.75 -4.57 -9.79
C ASN A 309 5.11 -5.91 -9.14
N ILE A 310 5.08 -5.97 -7.80
CA ILE A 310 5.41 -7.17 -7.03
C ILE A 310 4.44 -8.31 -7.36
N TYR A 311 3.13 -8.06 -7.32
CA TYR A 311 2.12 -9.07 -7.64
C TYR A 311 2.18 -9.52 -9.10
N LEU A 312 2.39 -8.58 -10.03
CA LEU A 312 2.52 -8.90 -11.44
C LEU A 312 3.75 -9.77 -11.70
N GLN A 313 4.90 -9.41 -11.14
CA GLN A 313 6.12 -10.22 -11.25
C GLN A 313 5.95 -11.60 -10.60
N ALA A 314 5.31 -11.69 -9.43
CA ALA A 314 5.04 -12.98 -8.79
C ALA A 314 4.15 -13.87 -9.67
N GLY A 315 3.06 -13.31 -10.22
CA GLY A 315 2.16 -14.03 -11.13
C GLY A 315 2.86 -14.47 -12.41
N LEU A 316 3.61 -13.57 -13.06
CA LEU A 316 4.38 -13.91 -14.26
C LEU A 316 5.45 -14.97 -13.98
N SER A 317 6.12 -14.92 -12.83
CA SER A 317 7.11 -15.94 -12.43
C SER A 317 6.46 -17.31 -12.23
N ALA A 318 5.24 -17.36 -11.70
CA ALA A 318 4.50 -18.61 -11.52
C ALA A 318 4.09 -19.25 -12.86
N LEU A 319 3.81 -18.42 -13.87
CA LEU A 319 3.41 -18.84 -15.22
C LEU A 319 4.60 -19.11 -16.16
N LYS A 320 5.75 -18.49 -15.90
CA LYS A 320 6.92 -18.57 -16.80
C LYS A 320 7.49 -19.98 -16.83
N THR A 321 7.29 -20.68 -17.95
CA THR A 321 7.88 -22.00 -18.23
C THR A 321 8.93 -21.89 -19.34
N PRO A 322 9.89 -22.84 -19.43
CA PRO A 322 10.87 -22.86 -20.52
C PRO A 322 10.23 -22.95 -21.92
N TYR A 323 9.04 -23.55 -22.01
CA TYR A 323 8.33 -23.85 -23.26
C TYR A 323 7.22 -22.84 -23.60
N GLY A 324 6.96 -21.84 -22.74
CA GLY A 324 5.84 -20.89 -22.90
C GLY A 324 6.01 -19.84 -24.00
N PHE A 325 7.06 -19.92 -24.83
CA PHE A 325 7.39 -18.93 -25.85
C PHE A 325 7.19 -19.43 -27.30
N GLU A 326 6.67 -20.64 -27.49
CA GLU A 326 6.46 -21.24 -28.80
C GLU A 326 5.22 -20.69 -29.53
N GLU A 327 5.25 -20.70 -30.86
CA GLU A 327 4.11 -20.35 -31.71
C GLU A 327 2.98 -21.38 -31.53
N GLY A 328 1.89 -20.97 -30.88
CA GLY A 328 0.74 -21.85 -30.61
C GLY A 328 0.17 -21.78 -29.18
N CYS A 329 0.78 -20.99 -28.28
CA CYS A 329 0.20 -20.72 -26.97
C CYS A 329 -1.22 -20.11 -27.08
N THR A 330 -2.10 -20.52 -26.17
CA THR A 330 -3.47 -20.03 -26.14
C THR A 330 -3.48 -18.52 -25.86
N LYS A 331 -4.45 -17.78 -26.42
CA LYS A 331 -4.65 -16.35 -26.10
C LYS A 331 -4.99 -16.11 -24.63
N GLU A 332 -5.33 -17.16 -23.88
CA GLU A 332 -5.59 -17.14 -22.45
C GLU A 332 -4.31 -17.12 -21.60
N ASP A 333 -3.16 -17.49 -22.18
CA ASP A 333 -1.86 -17.34 -21.50
C ASP A 333 -1.43 -15.87 -21.54
N PRO A 334 -1.28 -15.17 -20.40
CA PRO A 334 -0.74 -13.82 -20.37
C PRO A 334 0.63 -13.69 -21.05
N LEU A 335 1.46 -14.75 -21.01
CA LEU A 335 2.77 -14.79 -21.67
C LEU A 335 2.68 -14.96 -23.19
N SER A 336 1.50 -15.15 -23.77
CA SER A 336 1.32 -15.01 -25.22
C SER A 336 1.51 -13.55 -25.67
N GLN A 337 1.25 -12.57 -24.80
CA GLN A 337 1.38 -11.15 -25.13
C GLN A 337 2.83 -10.67 -25.01
N GLU A 338 3.32 -9.95 -26.02
CA GLU A 338 4.71 -9.47 -26.05
C GLU A 338 5.07 -8.56 -24.86
N SER A 339 4.14 -7.71 -24.42
CA SER A 339 4.32 -6.83 -23.25
C SER A 339 4.61 -7.61 -21.97
N PHE A 340 3.83 -8.65 -21.67
CA PHE A 340 4.04 -9.50 -20.51
C PHE A 340 5.29 -10.38 -20.65
N ARG A 341 5.65 -10.82 -21.86
CA ARG A 341 6.93 -11.52 -22.10
C ARG A 341 8.13 -10.67 -21.77
N LYS A 342 8.13 -9.40 -22.19
CA LYS A 342 9.22 -8.44 -21.86
C LYS A 342 9.35 -8.27 -20.34
N LEU A 343 8.24 -8.15 -19.63
CA LEU A 343 8.23 -8.06 -18.16
C LEU A 343 8.69 -9.35 -17.47
N ALA A 344 8.38 -10.52 -18.06
CA ALA A 344 8.76 -11.82 -17.52
C ALA A 344 10.22 -12.21 -17.82
N MET A 345 10.88 -11.57 -18.79
CA MET A 345 12.23 -11.94 -19.22
C MET A 345 13.27 -12.05 -18.08
N PRO A 346 13.40 -11.08 -17.14
CA PRO A 346 14.37 -11.17 -16.05
C PRO A 346 13.93 -12.11 -14.89
N LEU A 347 12.71 -12.62 -14.92
CA LEU A 347 12.14 -13.41 -13.82
C LEU A 347 12.60 -14.88 -13.87
N PRO A 348 12.66 -15.58 -12.73
CA PRO A 348 12.98 -17.01 -12.71
C PRO A 348 11.88 -17.85 -13.40
N TYR A 349 12.25 -19.02 -13.90
CA TYR A 349 11.29 -20.01 -14.38
C TYR A 349 10.59 -20.69 -13.20
N SER A 350 9.31 -21.00 -13.39
CA SER A 350 8.48 -21.76 -12.47
C SER A 350 9.02 -23.19 -12.34
N LYS A 351 9.20 -23.66 -11.10
CA LYS A 351 9.55 -25.06 -10.80
C LYS A 351 8.26 -25.87 -10.67
N GLN A 352 7.77 -26.37 -11.79
CA GLN A 352 6.63 -27.30 -11.83
C GLN A 352 7.16 -28.74 -11.73
N HIS A 353 6.96 -29.39 -10.58
CA HIS A 353 7.35 -30.80 -10.39
C HIS A 353 6.34 -31.78 -10.97
N HIS A 354 5.08 -31.35 -11.13
CA HIS A 354 4.00 -32.17 -11.66
C HIS A 354 3.24 -31.37 -12.71
N SER A 355 3.22 -31.87 -13.94
CA SER A 355 2.35 -31.35 -14.98
C SER A 355 0.96 -31.96 -14.82
N LYS A 356 -0.08 -31.14 -15.03
CA LYS A 356 -1.46 -31.62 -15.11
C LYS A 356 -2.01 -31.27 -16.48
N LEU A 357 -2.76 -32.19 -17.07
CA LEU A 357 -3.47 -31.93 -18.31
C LEU A 357 -4.80 -31.25 -18.02
N VAL A 358 -5.12 -30.24 -18.83
CA VAL A 358 -6.39 -29.50 -18.77
C VAL A 358 -7.01 -29.55 -20.15
N CYS A 359 -8.30 -29.89 -20.22
CA CYS A 359 -9.01 -30.02 -21.47
C CYS A 359 -9.17 -28.68 -22.16
N TYR A 360 -8.86 -28.63 -23.47
CA TYR A 360 -9.04 -27.41 -24.27
C TYR A 360 -10.51 -26.97 -24.40
N ILE A 361 -11.45 -27.93 -24.39
CA ILE A 361 -12.89 -27.68 -24.55
C ILE A 361 -13.53 -27.34 -23.21
N SER A 362 -13.49 -28.28 -22.24
CA SER A 362 -14.20 -28.10 -20.97
C SER A 362 -13.44 -27.26 -19.94
N LYS A 363 -12.15 -27.01 -20.15
CA LYS A 363 -11.25 -26.35 -19.17
C LYS A 363 -11.12 -27.08 -17.83
N GLU A 364 -11.58 -28.32 -17.78
CA GLU A 364 -11.46 -29.19 -16.60
C GLU A 364 -10.17 -29.98 -16.62
N LEU A 365 -9.75 -30.43 -15.43
CA LEU A 365 -8.64 -31.35 -15.26
C LEU A 365 -8.90 -32.66 -16.00
N MET A 366 -7.86 -33.21 -16.62
CA MET A 366 -7.87 -34.52 -17.24
C MET A 366 -7.11 -35.49 -16.34
N ASP A 367 -7.84 -36.34 -15.64
CA ASP A 367 -7.35 -37.25 -14.61
C ASP A 367 -7.98 -38.64 -14.75
N THR A 368 -7.94 -39.44 -13.68
CA THR A 368 -8.54 -40.77 -13.66
C THR A 368 -10.06 -40.76 -13.87
N GLU A 369 -10.76 -39.74 -13.40
CA GLU A 369 -12.22 -39.60 -13.54
C GLU A 369 -12.62 -38.96 -14.88
N ASN A 370 -11.75 -38.12 -15.44
CA ASN A 370 -11.95 -37.45 -16.72
C ASN A 370 -10.78 -37.69 -17.69
N PRO A 371 -10.55 -38.94 -18.13
CA PRO A 371 -9.31 -39.29 -18.80
C PRO A 371 -9.17 -38.65 -20.19
N PRO A 372 -7.92 -38.45 -20.66
CA PRO A 372 -7.63 -38.02 -22.02
C PRO A 372 -8.08 -39.04 -23.07
N GLN A 373 -8.70 -38.54 -24.13
CA GLN A 373 -9.01 -39.27 -25.35
C GLN A 373 -8.38 -38.58 -26.55
N VAL A 374 -7.81 -39.40 -27.43
CA VAL A 374 -7.08 -39.00 -28.63
C VAL A 374 -8.00 -39.20 -29.83
N LEU A 375 -8.16 -38.15 -30.62
CA LEU A 375 -8.81 -38.20 -31.93
C LEU A 375 -7.87 -38.80 -32.98
N PRO A 376 -8.40 -39.32 -34.11
CA PRO A 376 -7.57 -39.82 -35.21
C PRO A 376 -6.57 -38.81 -35.79
N ASN A 377 -6.83 -37.51 -35.65
CA ASN A 377 -5.93 -36.44 -36.06
C ASN A 377 -4.85 -36.09 -35.02
N GLY A 378 -4.73 -36.87 -33.93
CA GLY A 378 -3.70 -36.74 -32.90
C GLY A 378 -4.00 -35.74 -31.78
N TYR A 379 -5.11 -34.99 -31.85
CA TYR A 379 -5.47 -34.05 -30.79
C TYR A 379 -6.15 -34.75 -29.60
N VAL A 380 -5.85 -34.26 -28.39
CA VAL A 380 -6.31 -34.87 -27.14
C VAL A 380 -7.29 -33.95 -26.41
N TYR A 381 -8.41 -34.52 -25.98
CA TYR A 381 -9.46 -33.83 -25.22
C TYR A 381 -10.00 -34.73 -24.10
N SER A 382 -10.74 -34.16 -23.15
CA SER A 382 -11.30 -34.93 -22.04
C SER A 382 -12.49 -35.78 -22.45
N THR A 383 -12.64 -36.94 -21.82
CA THR A 383 -13.77 -37.85 -22.06
C THR A 383 -15.10 -37.15 -21.85
N LYS A 384 -15.27 -36.37 -20.77
CA LYS A 384 -16.51 -35.62 -20.50
C LYS A 384 -16.86 -34.67 -21.65
N ALA A 385 -15.89 -33.87 -22.13
CA ALA A 385 -16.13 -32.90 -23.19
C ALA A 385 -16.51 -33.57 -24.53
N LEU A 386 -15.81 -34.66 -24.89
CA LEU A 386 -16.09 -35.38 -26.13
C LEU A 386 -17.43 -36.11 -26.09
N LYS A 387 -17.80 -36.66 -24.93
CA LYS A 387 -19.08 -37.34 -24.75
C LYS A 387 -20.25 -36.37 -24.88
N GLU A 388 -20.17 -35.22 -24.22
CA GLU A 388 -21.19 -34.16 -24.33
C GLU A 388 -21.31 -33.65 -25.77
N MET A 389 -20.20 -33.50 -26.49
CA MET A 389 -20.21 -33.11 -27.90
C MET A 389 -20.89 -34.15 -28.79
N ALA A 390 -20.57 -35.44 -28.58
CA ALA A 390 -21.17 -36.52 -29.35
C ALA A 390 -22.67 -36.67 -29.08
N GLU A 391 -23.11 -36.53 -27.83
CA GLU A 391 -24.53 -36.56 -27.46
C GLU A 391 -25.33 -35.46 -28.16
N LYS A 392 -24.76 -34.26 -28.29
CA LYS A 392 -25.40 -33.13 -29.01
C LYS A 392 -25.39 -33.29 -30.53
N ASN A 393 -24.41 -33.99 -31.09
CA ASN A 393 -24.17 -34.06 -32.53
C ASN A 393 -24.43 -35.46 -33.13
N GLY A 394 -25.28 -36.28 -32.49
CA GLY A 394 -25.67 -37.60 -33.02
C GLY A 394 -24.50 -38.57 -33.18
N GLY A 395 -23.57 -38.58 -32.23
CA GLY A 395 -22.40 -39.46 -32.20
C GLY A 395 -21.15 -38.93 -32.90
N LYS A 396 -21.23 -37.76 -33.54
CA LYS A 396 -20.09 -37.12 -34.23
C LYS A 396 -19.37 -36.09 -33.34
N ILE A 397 -18.07 -36.01 -33.52
CA ILE A 397 -17.19 -35.07 -32.82
C ILE A 397 -16.48 -34.23 -33.86
N THR A 398 -16.45 -32.91 -33.65
CA THR A 398 -15.69 -31.98 -34.48
C THR A 398 -14.53 -31.43 -33.67
N CYS A 399 -13.30 -31.67 -34.13
CA CYS A 399 -12.10 -31.12 -33.51
C CYS A 399 -12.14 -29.58 -33.59
N PRO A 400 -12.17 -28.86 -32.46
CA PRO A 400 -12.27 -27.39 -32.46
C PRO A 400 -11.03 -26.68 -33.01
N ARG A 401 -9.90 -27.39 -33.12
CA ARG A 401 -8.64 -26.84 -33.60
C ARG A 401 -8.41 -27.02 -35.10
N THR A 402 -8.97 -28.08 -35.69
CA THR A 402 -8.71 -28.44 -37.10
C THR A 402 -9.97 -28.58 -37.94
N GLY A 403 -11.16 -28.58 -37.34
CA GLY A 403 -12.43 -28.87 -38.02
C GLY A 403 -12.61 -30.34 -38.44
N PHE A 404 -11.68 -31.22 -38.08
CA PHE A 404 -11.77 -32.65 -38.42
C PHE A 404 -12.95 -33.31 -37.70
N VAL A 405 -13.74 -34.11 -38.43
CA VAL A 405 -14.93 -34.79 -37.90
C VAL A 405 -14.69 -36.30 -37.86
N CYS A 406 -14.99 -36.93 -36.72
CA CYS A 406 -14.99 -38.39 -36.57
C CYS A 406 -16.13 -38.86 -35.67
N ASN A 407 -16.33 -40.17 -35.58
CA ASN A 407 -17.30 -40.73 -34.65
C ASN A 407 -16.69 -40.88 -33.26
N TYR A 408 -17.52 -40.86 -32.22
CA TYR A 408 -17.08 -41.10 -30.84
C TYR A 408 -16.43 -42.48 -30.65
N ALA A 409 -16.84 -43.48 -31.43
CA ALA A 409 -16.27 -44.82 -31.40
C ALA A 409 -14.81 -44.90 -31.91
N ASP A 410 -14.37 -43.88 -32.67
CA ASP A 410 -13.03 -43.84 -33.27
C ASP A 410 -11.97 -43.28 -32.29
N LEU A 411 -12.38 -42.87 -31.09
CA LEU A 411 -11.50 -42.29 -30.08
C LEU A 411 -10.69 -43.36 -29.34
N VAL A 412 -9.44 -43.03 -29.01
CA VAL A 412 -8.56 -43.91 -28.24
C VAL A 412 -8.20 -43.25 -26.91
N LYS A 413 -8.33 -43.98 -25.80
CA LYS A 413 -7.91 -43.49 -24.49
C LYS A 413 -6.38 -43.36 -24.43
N ALA A 414 -5.87 -42.20 -24.03
CA ALA A 414 -4.46 -42.03 -23.73
C ALA A 414 -4.18 -42.41 -22.27
N TYR A 415 -3.00 -42.98 -22.04
CA TYR A 415 -2.47 -43.25 -20.70
C TYR A 415 -1.25 -42.36 -20.51
N ILE A 416 -1.23 -41.64 -19.38
CA ILE A 416 -0.12 -40.78 -18.99
C ILE A 416 0.59 -41.51 -17.86
N SER A 417 1.88 -41.81 -18.05
CA SER A 417 2.75 -42.44 -17.05
C SER A 417 3.53 -41.40 -16.24
#